data_AF-A0A847ACQ3-F1
#
_entry.id   AF-A0A847ACQ3-F1
#
_cell.length_a   1.000
_cell.length_b   1.000
_cell.length_c   1.000
_cell.angle_alpha   90.00
_cell.angle_beta   90.00
_cell.angle_gamma   90.00
#
_symmetry.space_group_name_H-M   'P 1'
#
loop_
_entity.id
_entity.type
_entity.pdbx_description
1 polymer ?
#
loop_
_entity_poly.entity_id
_entity_poly.type
_entity_poly.pdbx_seq_one_letter_code
_entity_poly.pdbx_strand_id
1 'polypeptide(L)'
;MTVPSDIEIAQGAKLRPIVGIAEKLGIKAEELELYGNYKAKVSNKVWERVKDNKDGKLILVTAITPTPAGEGKTTVTVGLAQGLDKLGQKVSFAVREPSLGPSFGMKGGAAGGGYSQVVPMEDINLHFTGDYHAITTAHNLISAMLDNSLQQGNELNIDPRRVVWKRVVDLNDRALRHVVVGLGGRPNGVPRESGFDITVASEVMAILCLSTSLMDLKERVSRIVVAYT
;
A
#
# COMPACT_ATOMS: atom_id res chain seq x y z
N MET A 1 -26.21 -23.27 -12.89
CA MET A 1 -26.19 -22.51 -11.63
C MET A 1 -25.50 -21.19 -11.91
N THR A 2 -26.16 -20.07 -11.64
CA THR A 2 -25.57 -18.73 -11.72
C THR A 2 -24.75 -18.46 -10.46
N VAL A 3 -23.45 -18.22 -10.61
CA VAL A 3 -22.60 -17.77 -9.50
C VAL A 3 -22.95 -16.32 -9.22
N PRO A 4 -23.23 -15.91 -7.97
CA PRO A 4 -23.47 -14.51 -7.63
C PRO A 4 -22.25 -13.64 -7.95
N SER A 5 -22.46 -12.33 -8.08
CA SER A 5 -21.36 -11.39 -8.27
C SER A 5 -20.42 -11.37 -7.06
N ASP A 6 -19.17 -10.91 -7.27
CA ASP A 6 -18.15 -10.89 -6.22
C ASP A 6 -18.60 -10.10 -4.98
N ILE A 7 -19.30 -8.98 -5.19
CA ILE A 7 -19.79 -8.13 -4.10
C ILE A 7 -20.94 -8.80 -3.33
N GLU A 8 -21.84 -9.51 -4.01
CA GLU A 8 -22.92 -10.26 -3.36
C GLU A 8 -22.36 -11.38 -2.49
N ILE A 9 -21.31 -12.07 -2.96
CA ILE A 9 -20.61 -13.08 -2.17
C ILE A 9 -19.94 -12.45 -0.95
N ALA A 10 -19.27 -11.30 -1.12
CA ALA A 10 -18.61 -10.58 -0.03
C ALA A 10 -19.62 -10.11 1.04
N GLN A 11 -20.75 -9.54 0.64
CA GLN A 11 -21.81 -9.06 1.53
C GLN A 11 -22.55 -10.19 2.24
N GLY A 12 -22.70 -11.35 1.59
CA GLY A 12 -23.29 -12.54 2.19
C GLY A 12 -22.34 -13.29 3.15
N ALA A 13 -21.07 -12.90 3.23
CA ALA A 13 -20.08 -13.60 4.05
C ALA A 13 -20.29 -13.36 5.55
N LYS A 14 -20.31 -14.45 6.33
CA LYS A 14 -20.32 -14.38 7.80
C LYS A 14 -18.90 -14.15 8.31
N LEU A 15 -18.54 -12.90 8.53
CA LEU A 15 -17.22 -12.52 9.03
C LEU A 15 -17.02 -12.99 10.47
N ARG A 16 -15.81 -13.46 10.77
CA ARG A 16 -15.35 -13.73 12.13
C ARG A 16 -14.60 -12.50 12.65
N PRO A 17 -14.73 -12.14 13.94
CA PRO A 17 -13.91 -11.09 14.53
C PRO A 17 -12.41 -11.36 14.28
N ILE A 18 -11.67 -10.31 13.91
CA ILE A 18 -10.26 -10.43 13.52
C ILE A 18 -9.38 -11.02 14.64
N VAL A 19 -9.75 -10.75 15.90
CA VAL A 19 -9.10 -11.32 17.09
C VAL A 19 -9.11 -12.85 17.05
N GLY A 20 -10.25 -13.46 16.70
CA GLY A 20 -10.35 -14.92 16.59
C GLY A 20 -9.60 -15.51 15.39
N ILE A 21 -9.37 -14.72 14.34
CA ILE A 21 -8.50 -15.11 13.22
C ILE A 21 -7.02 -15.04 13.65
N ALA A 22 -6.64 -13.98 14.35
CA ALA A 22 -5.28 -13.76 14.86
C ALA A 22 -4.87 -14.83 15.89
N GLU A 23 -5.80 -15.24 16.76
CA GLU A 23 -5.59 -16.30 17.75
C GLU A 23 -5.19 -17.63 17.11
N LYS A 24 -5.80 -18.01 15.98
CA LYS A 24 -5.43 -19.23 15.22
C LYS A 24 -3.98 -19.20 14.72
N LEU A 25 -3.45 -18.02 14.48
CA LEU A 25 -2.05 -17.82 14.10
C LEU A 25 -1.11 -17.75 15.32
N GLY A 26 -1.65 -17.64 16.53
CA GLY A 26 -0.88 -17.47 17.77
C GLY A 26 -0.48 -16.02 18.03
N ILE A 27 -1.22 -15.06 17.46
CA ILE A 27 -1.08 -13.63 17.73
C ILE A 27 -2.01 -13.29 18.88
N LYS A 28 -1.48 -12.62 19.91
CA LYS A 28 -2.23 -12.30 21.12
C LYS A 28 -3.07 -11.04 20.93
N ALA A 29 -4.17 -10.90 21.69
CA ALA A 29 -5.07 -9.76 21.55
C ALA A 29 -4.38 -8.42 21.86
N GLU A 30 -3.48 -8.39 22.84
CA GLU A 30 -2.69 -7.21 23.21
C GLU A 30 -1.60 -6.83 22.19
N GLU A 31 -1.35 -7.70 21.20
CA GLU A 31 -0.44 -7.45 20.08
C GLU A 31 -1.17 -6.88 18.85
N LEU A 32 -2.48 -6.64 18.96
CA LEU A 32 -3.34 -6.11 17.89
C LEU A 32 -3.80 -4.68 18.19
N GLU A 33 -3.77 -3.85 17.16
CA GLU A 33 -4.45 -2.55 17.14
C GLU A 33 -5.66 -2.64 16.21
N LEU A 34 -6.87 -2.58 16.77
CA LEU A 34 -8.10 -2.87 16.05
C LEU A 34 -8.59 -1.68 15.22
N TYR A 35 -9.03 -1.97 13.99
CA TYR A 35 -9.71 -1.04 13.08
C TYR A 35 -11.13 -1.56 12.83
N GLY A 36 -11.99 -1.33 13.84
CA GLY A 36 -13.28 -2.01 13.94
C GLY A 36 -13.12 -3.50 14.28
N ASN A 37 -14.12 -4.31 13.95
CA ASN A 37 -14.19 -5.71 14.40
C ASN A 37 -13.44 -6.70 13.50
N TYR A 38 -13.15 -6.33 12.26
CA TYR A 38 -12.71 -7.26 11.20
C TYR A 38 -11.35 -6.91 10.59
N LYS A 39 -10.66 -5.88 11.10
CA LYS A 39 -9.34 -5.44 10.64
C LYS A 39 -8.48 -5.11 11.86
N ALA A 40 -7.18 -5.35 11.76
CA ALA A 40 -6.24 -4.97 12.79
C ALA A 40 -4.85 -4.73 12.18
N LYS A 41 -4.08 -3.82 12.78
CA LYS A 41 -2.64 -3.79 12.61
C LYS A 41 -2.00 -4.73 13.63
N VAL A 42 -0.91 -5.38 13.23
CA VAL A 42 -0.14 -6.29 14.08
C VAL A 42 1.10 -5.55 14.57
N SER A 43 1.30 -5.53 15.88
CA SER A 43 2.45 -4.88 16.50
C SER A 43 3.77 -5.60 16.18
N ASN A 44 4.87 -4.85 16.09
CA ASN A 44 6.21 -5.43 15.94
C ASN A 44 6.62 -6.35 17.12
N LYS A 45 5.92 -6.26 18.27
CA LYS A 45 6.09 -7.20 19.40
C LYS A 45 5.92 -8.66 18.97
N VAL A 46 5.04 -8.94 17.99
CA VAL A 46 4.87 -10.30 17.46
C VAL A 46 6.16 -10.78 16.82
N TRP A 47 6.75 -9.96 15.95
CA TRP A 47 8.00 -10.30 15.27
C TRP A 47 9.13 -10.54 16.27
N GLU A 48 9.31 -9.63 17.24
CA GLU A 48 10.34 -9.78 18.28
C GLU A 48 10.22 -11.10 19.07
N ARG A 49 9.00 -11.59 19.26
CA ARG A 49 8.73 -12.86 19.95
C ARG A 49 8.99 -14.09 19.09
N VAL A 50 8.87 -13.99 17.76
CA VAL A 50 8.92 -15.16 16.86
C VAL A 50 10.13 -15.18 15.93
N LYS A 51 10.95 -14.12 15.89
CA LYS A 51 12.08 -13.98 14.95
C LYS A 51 13.13 -15.09 15.04
N ASP A 52 13.26 -15.73 16.21
CA ASP A 52 14.22 -16.84 16.42
C ASP A 52 13.59 -18.22 16.17
N ASN A 53 12.30 -18.28 15.84
CA ASN A 53 11.65 -19.53 15.45
C ASN A 53 12.12 -19.96 14.05
N LYS A 54 12.05 -21.27 13.79
CA LYS A 54 12.27 -21.80 12.45
C LYS A 54 11.20 -21.29 11.48
N ASP A 55 11.63 -20.76 10.34
CA ASP A 55 10.75 -20.33 9.27
C ASP A 55 9.84 -21.46 8.77
N GLY A 56 8.62 -21.07 8.41
CA GLY A 56 7.67 -21.93 7.70
C GLY A 56 8.06 -22.18 6.25
N LYS A 57 7.16 -22.81 5.48
CA LYS A 57 7.33 -22.95 4.03
C LYS A 57 6.83 -21.71 3.32
N LEU A 58 7.66 -21.11 2.48
CA LEU A 58 7.29 -19.99 1.61
C LEU A 58 6.83 -20.53 0.24
N ILE A 59 5.59 -20.22 -0.14
CA ILE A 59 5.02 -20.58 -1.44
C ILE A 59 4.74 -19.29 -2.21
N LEU A 60 5.48 -19.08 -3.30
CA LEU A 60 5.27 -17.95 -4.20
C LEU A 60 4.25 -18.31 -5.27
N VAL A 61 3.17 -17.54 -5.37
CA VAL A 61 2.20 -17.63 -6.45
C VAL A 61 2.52 -16.60 -7.53
N THR A 62 2.82 -17.07 -8.73
CA THR A 62 3.05 -16.25 -9.93
C THR A 62 2.09 -16.65 -11.05
N ALA A 63 2.10 -15.90 -12.15
CA ALA A 63 1.30 -16.17 -13.34
C ALA A 63 2.11 -15.94 -14.61
N ILE A 64 1.56 -16.40 -15.74
CA ILE A 64 2.05 -16.06 -17.08
C ILE A 64 1.90 -14.56 -17.35
N THR A 65 2.42 -14.09 -18.50
CA THR A 65 2.22 -12.73 -18.97
C THR A 65 0.71 -12.38 -19.00
N PRO A 66 0.27 -11.26 -18.40
CA PRO A 66 -1.13 -10.91 -18.33
C PRO A 66 -1.78 -10.74 -19.71
N THR A 67 -3.02 -11.21 -19.83
CA THR A 67 -3.85 -11.13 -21.02
C THR A 67 -5.20 -10.48 -20.69
N PRO A 68 -5.96 -9.99 -21.68
CA PRO A 68 -7.32 -9.47 -21.44
C PRO A 68 -8.30 -10.47 -20.82
N ALA A 69 -8.02 -11.78 -20.92
CA ALA A 69 -8.85 -12.83 -20.33
C ALA A 69 -8.76 -12.87 -18.78
N GLY A 70 -7.64 -12.40 -18.21
CA GLY A 70 -7.38 -12.41 -16.78
C GLY A 70 -6.95 -13.79 -16.26
N GLU A 71 -5.93 -13.80 -15.40
CA GLU A 71 -5.27 -15.05 -14.96
C GLU A 71 -5.70 -15.50 -13.56
N GLY A 72 -6.48 -14.68 -12.84
CA GLY A 72 -7.00 -15.05 -11.52
C GLY A 72 -5.94 -15.25 -10.43
N LYS A 73 -4.75 -14.64 -10.55
CA LYS A 73 -3.61 -14.86 -9.65
C LYS A 73 -3.98 -14.72 -8.16
N THR A 74 -4.63 -13.62 -7.77
CA THR A 74 -5.02 -13.41 -6.37
C THR A 74 -6.07 -14.43 -5.90
N THR A 75 -7.02 -14.79 -6.77
CA THR A 75 -8.02 -15.83 -6.51
C THR A 75 -7.35 -17.17 -6.20
N VAL A 76 -6.30 -17.53 -6.95
CA VAL A 76 -5.51 -18.74 -6.72
C VAL A 76 -4.75 -18.65 -5.38
N THR A 77 -4.15 -17.51 -5.05
CA THR A 77 -3.47 -17.33 -3.75
C THR A 77 -4.42 -17.57 -2.57
N VAL A 78 -5.62 -16.97 -2.61
CA VAL A 78 -6.62 -17.14 -1.54
C VAL A 78 -7.15 -18.57 -1.51
N GLY A 79 -7.48 -19.14 -2.68
CA GLY A 79 -7.99 -20.51 -2.81
C GLY A 79 -6.99 -21.57 -2.34
N LEU A 80 -5.70 -21.37 -2.62
CA LEU A 80 -4.64 -22.25 -2.13
C LEU A 80 -4.56 -22.23 -0.60
N ALA A 81 -4.60 -21.06 0.03
CA ALA A 81 -4.60 -20.94 1.48
C ALA A 81 -5.85 -21.59 2.10
N GLN A 82 -7.03 -21.36 1.53
CA GLN A 82 -8.28 -22.03 1.95
C GLN A 82 -8.17 -23.57 1.83
N GLY A 83 -7.55 -24.07 0.76
CA GLY A 83 -7.32 -25.51 0.56
C GLY A 83 -6.37 -26.10 1.60
N LEU A 84 -5.26 -25.43 1.88
CA LEU A 84 -4.30 -25.84 2.92
C LEU A 84 -4.94 -25.86 4.32
N ASP A 85 -5.74 -24.86 4.67
CA ASP A 85 -6.50 -24.81 5.93
C ASP A 85 -7.46 -26.00 6.06
N LYS A 86 -8.18 -26.34 4.96
CA LYS A 86 -9.06 -27.54 4.93
C LYS A 86 -8.30 -28.86 5.10
N LEU A 87 -7.02 -28.90 4.74
CA LEU A 87 -6.14 -30.05 4.96
C LEU A 87 -5.48 -30.05 6.36
N GLY A 88 -5.90 -29.16 7.25
CA GLY A 88 -5.39 -29.05 8.61
C GLY A 88 -4.00 -28.41 8.72
N GLN A 89 -3.52 -27.75 7.66
CA GLN A 89 -2.24 -27.04 7.70
C GLN A 89 -2.42 -25.66 8.35
N LYS A 90 -1.48 -25.28 9.23
CA LYS A 90 -1.42 -23.90 9.76
C LYS A 90 -0.88 -22.98 8.66
N VAL A 91 -1.75 -22.17 8.06
CA VAL A 91 -1.45 -21.36 6.89
C VAL A 91 -1.89 -19.91 7.08
N SER A 92 -1.10 -18.98 6.52
CA SER A 92 -1.46 -17.58 6.30
C SER A 92 -0.98 -17.19 4.90
N PHE A 93 -1.48 -16.08 4.37
CA PHE A 93 -1.07 -15.55 3.07
C PHE A 93 -0.92 -14.03 3.14
N ALA A 94 -0.12 -13.48 2.22
CA ALA A 94 0.09 -12.05 2.08
C ALA A 94 -0.32 -11.60 0.67
N VAL A 95 -1.05 -10.49 0.60
CA VAL A 95 -1.46 -9.82 -0.65
C VAL A 95 -1.19 -8.33 -0.53
N ARG A 96 -1.15 -7.64 -1.67
CA ARG A 96 -0.95 -6.18 -1.71
C ARG A 96 -2.28 -5.47 -1.50
N GLU A 97 -2.25 -4.34 -0.80
CA GLU A 97 -3.35 -3.37 -0.75
C GLU A 97 -3.55 -2.77 -2.15
N PRO A 98 -4.78 -2.69 -2.68
CA PRO A 98 -5.03 -2.00 -3.94
C PRO A 98 -5.02 -0.48 -3.78
N SER A 99 -4.59 0.23 -4.82
CA SER A 99 -4.74 1.70 -4.91
C SER A 99 -6.23 2.07 -4.91
N LEU A 100 -6.54 3.19 -4.25
CA LEU A 100 -7.89 3.75 -4.16
C LEU A 100 -8.35 4.28 -5.53
N GLY A 101 -7.48 4.93 -6.28
CA GLY A 101 -7.81 5.59 -7.55
C GLY A 101 -8.54 4.69 -8.56
N PRO A 102 -8.04 3.47 -8.87
CA PRO A 102 -8.70 2.52 -9.75
C PRO A 102 -10.14 2.14 -9.39
N SER A 103 -10.50 2.14 -8.11
CA SER A 103 -11.86 1.84 -7.62
C SER A 103 -12.90 2.81 -8.17
N PHE A 104 -12.49 4.05 -8.47
CA PHE A 104 -13.34 5.09 -9.07
C PHE A 104 -13.15 5.22 -10.60
N GLY A 105 -12.36 4.32 -11.19
CA GLY A 105 -12.13 4.22 -12.63
C GLY A 105 -12.81 2.97 -13.20
N MET A 106 -12.00 2.04 -13.72
CA MET A 106 -12.50 0.82 -14.38
C MET A 106 -12.31 -0.48 -13.57
N LYS A 107 -11.65 -0.47 -12.40
CA LYS A 107 -11.29 -1.70 -11.66
C LYS A 107 -11.66 -1.59 -10.18
N GLY A 108 -12.71 -2.29 -9.77
CA GLY A 108 -13.23 -2.26 -8.39
C GLY A 108 -12.96 -3.48 -7.51
N GLY A 109 -12.14 -4.44 -7.93
CA GLY A 109 -11.89 -5.66 -7.13
C GLY A 109 -10.49 -6.23 -7.33
N ALA A 110 -9.66 -6.17 -6.29
CA ALA A 110 -8.27 -6.63 -6.35
C ALA A 110 -7.95 -7.80 -5.40
N ALA A 111 -8.86 -8.11 -4.48
CA ALA A 111 -8.63 -9.03 -3.36
C ALA A 111 -9.19 -10.45 -3.60
N GLY A 112 -9.05 -10.97 -4.82
CA GLY A 112 -9.55 -12.30 -5.23
C GLY A 112 -10.85 -12.22 -6.02
N GLY A 113 -11.60 -13.33 -6.08
CA GLY A 113 -12.85 -13.43 -6.83
C GLY A 113 -13.61 -14.72 -6.52
N GLY A 114 -14.92 -14.74 -6.80
CA GLY A 114 -15.82 -15.83 -6.45
C GLY A 114 -15.82 -16.10 -4.94
N TYR A 115 -15.71 -17.38 -4.56
CA TYR A 115 -15.64 -17.80 -3.15
C TYR A 115 -14.24 -17.72 -2.53
N SER A 116 -13.25 -17.23 -3.28
CA SER A 116 -11.86 -17.07 -2.84
C SER A 116 -11.50 -15.58 -2.85
N GLN A 117 -11.99 -14.90 -1.82
CA GLN A 117 -11.81 -13.45 -1.62
C GLN A 117 -11.23 -13.15 -0.23
N VAL A 118 -10.59 -11.99 -0.11
CA VAL A 118 -10.27 -11.35 1.16
C VAL A 118 -11.35 -10.31 1.48
N VAL A 119 -11.83 -10.30 2.72
CA VAL A 119 -12.93 -9.45 3.18
C VAL A 119 -12.55 -8.79 4.52
N PRO A 120 -13.06 -7.59 4.83
CA PRO A 120 -14.09 -6.81 4.12
C PRO A 120 -13.57 -6.09 2.86
N MET A 121 -14.18 -6.39 1.70
CA MET A 121 -13.69 -5.93 0.40
C MET A 121 -13.83 -4.41 0.20
N GLU A 122 -14.91 -3.83 0.71
CA GLU A 122 -15.17 -2.38 0.63
C GLU A 122 -14.08 -1.57 1.35
N ASP A 123 -13.67 -2.01 2.54
CA ASP A 123 -12.62 -1.33 3.29
C ASP A 123 -11.27 -1.46 2.57
N ILE A 124 -10.94 -2.65 2.07
CA ILE A 124 -9.68 -2.94 1.37
C ILE A 124 -9.54 -2.07 0.11
N ASN A 125 -10.63 -1.82 -0.62
CA ASN A 125 -10.60 -1.06 -1.87
C ASN A 125 -10.64 0.47 -1.69
N LEU A 126 -10.85 0.96 -0.46
CA LEU A 126 -10.98 2.37 -0.14
C LEU A 126 -9.81 2.83 0.74
N HIS A 127 -10.07 3.18 2.00
CA HIS A 127 -9.06 3.74 2.89
C HIS A 127 -8.32 2.70 3.73
N PHE A 128 -8.85 1.47 3.77
CA PHE A 128 -8.37 0.36 4.56
C PHE A 128 -7.91 0.77 5.97
N THR A 129 -6.61 0.71 6.26
CA THR A 129 -6.04 1.16 7.54
C THR A 129 -5.27 2.48 7.45
N GLY A 130 -5.34 3.18 6.32
CA GLY A 130 -4.76 4.50 6.09
C GLY A 130 -3.31 4.50 5.61
N ASP A 131 -2.78 3.36 5.18
CA ASP A 131 -1.36 3.18 4.87
C ASP A 131 -0.95 4.04 3.66
N TYR A 132 -1.79 4.08 2.64
CA TYR A 132 -1.56 4.92 1.47
C TYR A 132 -1.67 6.42 1.77
N HIS A 133 -2.49 6.81 2.74
CA HIS A 133 -2.55 8.20 3.20
C HIS A 133 -1.25 8.59 3.91
N ALA A 134 -0.70 7.71 4.75
CA ALA A 134 0.58 7.94 5.41
C ALA A 134 1.73 8.06 4.39
N ILE A 135 1.77 7.19 3.38
CA ILE A 135 2.78 7.23 2.31
C ILE A 135 2.64 8.51 1.48
N THR A 136 1.41 8.88 1.11
CA THR A 136 1.12 10.13 0.38
C THR A 136 1.62 11.34 1.15
N THR A 137 1.33 11.37 2.46
CA THR A 137 1.72 12.47 3.35
C THR A 137 3.23 12.56 3.48
N ALA A 138 3.91 11.44 3.73
CA ALA A 138 5.37 11.39 3.83
C ALA A 138 6.07 11.82 2.53
N HIS A 139 5.60 11.32 1.38
CA HIS A 139 6.14 11.71 0.07
C HIS A 139 5.98 13.22 -0.19
N ASN A 140 4.78 13.75 0.03
CA ASN A 140 4.49 15.15 -0.24
C ASN A 140 5.15 16.10 0.78
N LEU A 141 5.42 15.65 2.00
CA LEU A 141 6.22 16.39 2.97
C LEU A 141 7.66 16.59 2.45
N ILE A 142 8.28 15.57 1.85
CA ILE A 142 9.60 15.70 1.22
C ILE A 142 9.55 16.77 0.12
N SER A 143 8.53 16.75 -0.75
CA SER A 143 8.36 17.76 -1.80
C SER A 143 8.17 19.17 -1.22
N ALA A 144 7.40 19.30 -0.13
CA ALA A 144 7.18 20.58 0.55
C ALA A 144 8.46 21.12 1.21
N MET A 145 9.25 20.26 1.84
CA MET A 145 10.53 20.64 2.44
C MET A 145 11.55 21.08 1.40
N LEU A 146 11.58 20.41 0.24
CA LEU A 146 12.42 20.80 -0.90
C LEU A 146 12.05 22.21 -1.38
N ASP A 147 10.77 22.44 -1.67
CA ASP A 147 10.33 23.75 -2.18
C ASP A 147 10.51 24.86 -1.13
N ASN A 148 10.37 24.54 0.16
CA ASN A 148 10.70 25.48 1.23
C ASN A 148 12.21 25.79 1.29
N SER A 149 13.08 24.80 1.10
CA SER A 149 14.54 25.04 1.03
C SER A 149 14.90 26.01 -0.10
N LEU A 150 14.27 25.85 -1.27
CA LEU A 150 14.42 26.79 -2.39
C LEU A 150 13.97 28.21 -2.01
N GLN A 151 12.84 28.34 -1.30
CA GLN A 151 12.28 29.62 -0.87
C GLN A 151 13.14 30.33 0.19
N GLN A 152 13.71 29.59 1.13
CA GLN A 152 14.45 30.14 2.29
C GLN A 152 15.91 30.50 1.98
N GLY A 153 16.31 30.49 0.71
CA GLY A 153 17.63 30.92 0.27
C GLY A 153 18.45 29.85 -0.44
N ASN A 154 17.95 28.62 -0.56
CA ASN A 154 18.55 27.55 -1.34
C ASN A 154 20.03 27.28 -0.99
N GLU A 155 20.34 27.10 0.30
CA GLU A 155 21.72 26.87 0.78
C GLU A 155 22.39 25.64 0.14
N LEU A 156 21.59 24.67 -0.30
CA LEU A 156 22.05 23.46 -0.98
C LEU A 156 22.35 23.69 -2.47
N ASN A 157 22.15 24.91 -2.99
CA ASN A 157 22.34 25.27 -4.39
C ASN A 157 21.65 24.33 -5.38
N ILE A 158 20.41 23.92 -5.06
CA ILE A 158 19.61 23.05 -5.91
C ILE A 158 19.21 23.82 -7.18
N ASP A 159 19.38 23.23 -8.36
CA ASP A 159 18.79 23.75 -9.60
C ASP A 159 17.30 23.35 -9.63
N PRO A 160 16.34 24.30 -9.59
CA PRO A 160 14.90 23.98 -9.59
C PRO A 160 14.44 23.18 -10.81
N ARG A 161 15.19 23.22 -11.91
CA ARG A 161 14.91 22.47 -13.15
C ARG A 161 15.39 21.02 -13.08
N ARG A 162 16.26 20.70 -12.13
CA ARG A 162 16.83 19.37 -11.90
C ARG A 162 16.25 18.68 -10.66
N VAL A 163 15.09 19.13 -10.21
CA VAL A 163 14.29 18.42 -9.20
C VAL A 163 13.65 17.20 -9.85
N VAL A 164 14.01 16.01 -9.39
CA VAL A 164 13.44 14.73 -9.87
C VAL A 164 12.30 14.23 -9.00
N TRP A 165 12.21 14.74 -7.77
CA TRP A 165 11.14 14.41 -6.84
C TRP A 165 9.83 15.14 -7.17
N LYS A 166 8.83 14.37 -7.56
CA LYS A 166 7.48 14.84 -7.85
C LYS A 166 6.63 14.93 -6.57
N ARG A 167 5.32 15.07 -6.73
CA ARG A 167 4.32 14.85 -5.69
C ARG A 167 3.52 13.59 -6.01
N VAL A 168 2.69 13.14 -5.08
CA VAL A 168 1.78 12.01 -5.32
C VAL A 168 0.37 12.25 -4.82
N VAL A 169 -0.59 11.59 -5.45
CA VAL A 169 -1.99 11.49 -5.01
C VAL A 169 -2.54 10.12 -5.40
N ASP A 170 -3.32 9.48 -4.54
CA ASP A 170 -3.89 8.16 -4.83
C ASP A 170 -5.21 8.23 -5.61
N LEU A 171 -5.19 9.00 -6.71
CA LEU A 171 -6.31 9.23 -7.60
C LEU A 171 -5.86 9.13 -9.06
N ASN A 172 -6.78 8.71 -9.93
CA ASN A 172 -6.52 8.66 -11.37
C ASN A 172 -6.71 10.05 -12.00
N ASP A 173 -5.79 10.99 -11.72
CA ASP A 173 -5.85 12.35 -12.25
C ASP A 173 -4.78 12.60 -13.33
N ARG A 174 -5.22 12.69 -14.59
CA ARG A 174 -4.31 12.94 -15.72
C ARG A 174 -3.87 14.40 -15.82
N ALA A 175 -4.62 15.35 -15.25
CA ALA A 175 -4.34 16.77 -15.35
C ALA A 175 -3.09 17.17 -14.54
N LEU A 176 -2.76 16.38 -13.52
CA LEU A 176 -1.61 16.61 -12.65
C LEU A 176 -0.28 16.04 -13.15
N ARG A 177 -0.27 15.36 -14.32
CA ARG A 177 0.96 14.73 -14.86
C ARG A 177 2.09 15.73 -15.14
N HIS A 178 1.72 16.92 -15.61
CA HIS A 178 2.65 18.01 -15.92
C HIS A 178 2.05 19.32 -15.43
N VAL A 179 2.72 19.95 -14.47
CA VAL A 179 2.27 21.19 -13.84
C VAL A 179 3.44 22.16 -13.65
N VAL A 180 3.12 23.45 -13.51
CA VAL A 180 4.05 24.45 -13.00
C VAL A 180 3.59 24.84 -11.59
N VAL A 181 4.48 24.74 -10.61
CA VAL A 181 4.22 25.09 -9.20
C VAL A 181 4.98 26.37 -8.81
N GLY A 182 4.69 26.93 -7.64
CA GLY A 182 5.40 28.10 -7.12
C GLY A 182 5.08 29.42 -7.83
N LEU A 183 3.89 29.53 -8.42
CA LEU A 183 3.40 30.74 -9.09
C LEU A 183 2.85 31.76 -8.08
N GLY A 184 2.61 33.00 -8.53
CA GLY A 184 2.03 34.06 -7.70
C GLY A 184 3.05 35.00 -7.07
N GLY A 185 4.30 35.00 -7.55
CA GLY A 185 5.35 35.93 -7.13
C GLY A 185 6.11 35.47 -5.88
N ARG A 186 7.05 36.31 -5.42
CA ARG A 186 8.03 36.00 -4.36
C ARG A 186 7.48 35.35 -3.07
N PRO A 187 6.30 35.72 -2.51
CA PRO A 187 5.81 35.09 -1.29
C PRO A 187 5.29 33.65 -1.49
N ASN A 188 5.09 33.21 -2.74
CA ASN A 188 4.36 31.98 -3.07
C ASN A 188 5.25 30.85 -3.64
N GLY A 189 6.58 31.01 -3.57
CA GLY A 189 7.55 29.99 -3.95
C GLY A 189 8.40 30.35 -5.17
N VAL A 190 9.16 29.35 -5.63
CA VAL A 190 10.02 29.43 -6.82
C VAL A 190 9.34 28.69 -7.98
N PRO A 191 9.01 29.37 -9.10
CA PRO A 191 8.41 28.72 -10.25
C PRO A 191 9.27 27.58 -10.79
N ARG A 192 8.69 26.39 -10.94
CA ARG A 192 9.35 25.24 -11.58
C ARG A 192 8.34 24.25 -12.17
N GLU A 193 8.79 23.49 -13.16
CA GLU A 193 8.04 22.34 -13.67
C GLU A 193 8.05 21.19 -12.66
N SER A 194 6.94 20.46 -12.60
CA SER A 194 6.74 19.31 -11.71
C SER A 194 5.64 18.41 -12.29
N GLY A 195 5.30 17.35 -11.55
CA GLY A 195 4.13 16.52 -11.82
C GLY A 195 3.68 15.79 -10.57
N PHE A 196 2.61 15.02 -10.73
CA PHE A 196 2.15 14.05 -9.75
C PHE A 196 2.16 12.64 -10.35
N ASP A 197 2.61 11.68 -9.55
CA ASP A 197 2.42 10.26 -9.82
C ASP A 197 1.35 9.68 -8.89
N ILE A 198 0.85 8.48 -9.19
CA ILE A 198 -0.07 7.80 -8.28
C ILE A 198 0.69 7.33 -7.03
N THR A 199 0.08 7.39 -5.84
CA THR A 199 0.78 7.10 -4.56
C THR A 199 1.51 5.76 -4.55
N VAL A 200 0.91 4.71 -5.13
CA VAL A 200 1.54 3.37 -5.18
C VAL A 200 2.80 3.32 -6.05
N ALA A 201 3.07 4.34 -6.87
CA ALA A 201 4.31 4.47 -7.65
C ALA A 201 5.42 5.24 -6.91
N SER A 202 5.14 5.76 -5.71
CA SER A 202 6.09 6.48 -4.87
C SER A 202 7.31 5.62 -4.50
N GLU A 203 8.51 6.20 -4.48
CA GLU A 203 9.68 5.52 -3.90
C GLU A 203 9.49 5.24 -2.40
N VAL A 204 8.73 6.06 -1.68
CA VAL A 204 8.37 5.80 -0.27
C VAL A 204 7.59 4.49 -0.13
N MET A 205 6.76 4.13 -1.12
CA MET A 205 6.09 2.83 -1.16
C MET A 205 7.09 1.69 -1.30
N ALA A 206 8.01 1.80 -2.26
CA ALA A 206 9.05 0.80 -2.49
C ALA A 206 9.92 0.60 -1.24
N ILE A 207 10.32 1.71 -0.60
CA ILE A 207 11.09 1.66 0.64
C ILE A 207 10.31 0.97 1.75
N LEU A 208 9.03 1.31 1.96
CA LEU A 208 8.20 0.64 2.97
C LEU A 208 8.15 -0.88 2.76
N CYS A 209 7.92 -1.33 1.53
CA CYS A 209 7.84 -2.76 1.21
C CYS A 209 9.18 -3.51 1.34
N LEU A 210 10.30 -2.81 1.36
CA LEU A 210 11.65 -3.39 1.44
C LEU A 210 12.33 -3.16 2.80
N SER A 211 11.67 -2.43 3.70
CA SER A 211 12.23 -2.10 5.01
C SER A 211 12.05 -3.26 6.00
N THR A 212 13.08 -3.53 6.79
CA THR A 212 13.03 -4.57 7.85
C THR A 212 12.64 -4.02 9.21
N SER A 213 12.70 -2.70 9.40
CA SER A 213 12.33 -2.01 10.64
C SER A 213 12.05 -0.54 10.39
N LEU A 214 11.54 0.16 11.40
CA LEU A 214 11.36 1.62 11.35
C LEU A 214 12.70 2.37 11.17
N MET A 215 13.79 1.86 11.73
CA MET A 215 15.11 2.48 11.60
C MET A 215 15.69 2.28 10.20
N ASP A 216 15.52 1.08 9.62
CA ASP A 216 15.88 0.81 8.22
C ASP A 216 15.06 1.68 7.25
N LEU A 217 13.75 1.82 7.49
CA LEU A 217 12.88 2.75 6.76
C LEU A 217 13.42 4.18 6.80
N LYS A 218 13.78 4.68 8.00
CA LYS A 218 14.33 6.03 8.17
C LYS A 218 15.64 6.21 7.39
N GLU A 219 16.54 5.24 7.46
CA GLU A 219 17.83 5.30 6.77
C GLU A 219 17.68 5.24 5.24
N ARG A 220 16.75 4.43 4.73
CA ARG A 220 16.45 4.38 3.29
C ARG A 220 15.86 5.70 2.81
N VAL A 221 14.94 6.28 3.58
CA VAL A 221 14.37 7.61 3.26
C VAL A 221 15.46 8.69 3.22
N SER A 222 16.46 8.64 4.11
CA SER A 222 17.54 9.64 4.09
C SER A 222 18.51 9.52 2.91
N ARG A 223 18.42 8.43 2.13
CA ARG A 223 19.23 8.20 0.92
C ARG A 223 18.52 8.58 -0.38
N ILE A 224 17.26 9.02 -0.30
CA ILE A 224 16.50 9.44 -1.49
C ILE A 224 17.18 10.63 -2.15
N VAL A 225 17.44 10.52 -3.45
CA VAL A 225 17.92 11.64 -4.26
C VAL A 225 16.73 12.41 -4.79
N VAL A 226 16.54 13.64 -4.31
CA VAL A 226 15.38 14.47 -4.65
C VAL A 226 15.65 15.50 -5.75
N ALA A 227 16.90 15.94 -5.90
CA ALA A 227 17.32 16.95 -6.87
C ALA A 227 18.84 16.92 -7.09
N TYR A 228 19.30 17.73 -8.05
CA TYR A 228 20.72 17.97 -8.33
C TYR A 228 21.06 19.46 -8.21
N THR A 229 22.34 19.74 -7.93
CA THR A 229 22.92 21.10 -7.93
C THR A 229 23.34 21.57 -9.31
#